data_AF-A0A3D0T4I1-F1
#
_entry.id   AF-A0A3D0T4I1-F1
#
_cell.length_a   1.000
_cell.length_b   1.000
_cell.length_c   1.000
_cell.angle_alpha   90.00
_cell.angle_beta   90.00
_cell.angle_gamma   90.00
#
_symmetry.space_group_name_H-M   'P 1'
#
loop_
_entity.id
_entity.type
_entity.pdbx_description
1 polymer ?
#
loop_
_entity_poly.entity_id
_entity_poly.type
_entity_poly.pdbx_seq_one_letter_code
_entity_poly.pdbx_strand_id
1 'polypeptide(L)'
;YGLERLAMYIQGVDSIYDLVWTDGPMGKVTYGDVFHQNEVEQSTYNFEYANVDVMFRTFDECETACQMLIEKNLPLPAYEQVMKASHAFNLLDARHAISVTERQRYILRVRTLAKAVAQAYYNAREELGFPLCKKEQ
;
A
#
# COMPACT_ATOMS: atom_id res chain seq x y z
N TYR A 1 -13.76 3.07 -5.32
CA TYR A 1 -14.28 4.38 -5.76
C TYR A 1 -13.34 5.46 -5.29
N GLY A 2 -13.14 6.55 -6.04
CA GLY A 2 -12.45 7.74 -5.52
C GLY A 2 -13.44 8.52 -4.66
N LEU A 3 -13.43 8.28 -3.34
CA LEU A 3 -14.46 8.77 -2.42
C LEU A 3 -14.48 10.29 -2.36
N GLU A 4 -13.29 10.89 -2.33
CA GLU A 4 -13.08 12.33 -2.22
C GLU A 4 -13.62 13.04 -3.45
N ARG A 5 -13.34 12.52 -4.65
CA ARG A 5 -13.86 13.09 -5.90
C ARG A 5 -15.38 13.00 -6.01
N LEU A 6 -15.98 11.89 -5.58
CA LEU A 6 -17.44 11.74 -5.54
C LEU A 6 -18.06 12.71 -4.53
N ALA A 7 -17.47 12.82 -3.34
CA ALA A 7 -17.94 13.72 -2.30
C ALA A 7 -17.79 15.19 -2.69
N MET A 8 -16.70 15.58 -3.38
CA MET A 8 -16.56 16.91 -3.96
C MET A 8 -17.69 17.23 -4.93
N TYR A 9 -18.04 16.30 -5.82
CA TYR A 9 -19.16 16.47 -6.75
C TYR A 9 -20.51 16.60 -6.03
N ILE A 10 -20.77 15.75 -5.03
CA ILE A 10 -22.01 15.76 -4.25
C ILE A 10 -22.15 17.05 -3.42
N GLN A 11 -21.05 17.52 -2.84
CA GLN A 11 -21.02 18.71 -1.99
C GLN A 11 -20.83 20.02 -2.79
N GLY A 12 -20.54 19.94 -4.09
CA GLY A 12 -20.38 21.10 -4.96
C GLY A 12 -19.13 21.94 -4.62
N VAL A 13 -18.03 21.30 -4.22
CA VAL A 13 -16.76 21.96 -3.88
C VAL A 13 -15.68 21.65 -4.92
N ASP A 14 -14.86 22.66 -5.24
CA ASP A 14 -13.81 22.56 -6.26
C ASP A 14 -12.46 22.06 -5.71
N SER A 15 -12.27 22.14 -4.39
CA SER A 15 -11.08 21.66 -3.68
C SER A 15 -11.43 20.51 -2.75
N ILE A 16 -10.55 19.51 -2.69
CA ILE A 16 -10.65 18.42 -1.71
C ILE A 16 -10.62 18.95 -0.27
N TYR A 17 -9.85 20.02 -0.01
CA TYR A 17 -9.68 20.55 1.34
C TYR A 17 -10.94 21.23 1.89
N ASP A 18 -11.84 21.67 1.02
CA ASP A 18 -13.10 22.33 1.39
C ASP A 18 -14.23 21.32 1.66
N LEU A 19 -13.99 20.02 1.38
CA LEU A 19 -14.95 18.95 1.60
C LEU A 19 -15.30 18.86 3.09
N VAL A 20 -16.59 18.88 3.41
CA VAL A 20 -17.07 18.67 4.79
C VAL A 20 -16.92 17.20 5.13
N TRP A 21 -16.00 16.91 6.07
CA TRP A 21 -15.73 15.57 6.59
C TRP A 21 -16.83 15.13 7.56
N THR A 22 -17.23 16.04 8.46
CA THR A 22 -18.36 15.83 9.37
C THR A 22 -18.99 17.16 9.76
N ASP A 23 -20.30 17.16 9.99
CA ASP A 23 -21.06 18.30 10.49
C ASP A 23 -21.72 17.87 11.81
N GLY A 24 -21.24 18.42 12.92
CA GLY A 24 -21.60 17.98 14.26
C GLY A 24 -21.92 19.12 15.22
N PRO A 25 -22.21 18.81 16.49
CA PRO A 25 -22.61 19.81 17.48
C PRO A 25 -21.56 20.91 17.76
N MET A 26 -20.30 20.67 17.42
CA MET A 26 -19.19 21.63 17.57
C MET A 26 -18.86 22.37 16.26
N GLY A 27 -19.71 22.25 15.24
CA GLY A 27 -19.53 22.84 13.92
C GLY A 27 -19.02 21.85 12.89
N LYS A 28 -18.73 22.39 11.70
CA LYS A 28 -18.21 21.64 10.56
C LYS A 28 -16.72 21.41 10.70
N VAL A 29 -16.29 20.19 10.38
CA VAL A 29 -14.88 19.83 10.20
C VAL A 29 -14.68 19.52 8.73
N THR A 30 -13.71 20.15 8.11
CA THR A 30 -13.35 19.94 6.70
C THR A 30 -12.28 18.87 6.56
N TYR A 31 -12.12 18.34 5.35
CA TYR A 31 -11.01 17.45 5.01
C TYR A 31 -9.66 18.17 5.23
N GLY A 32 -9.59 19.47 4.94
CA GLY A 32 -8.42 20.30 5.21
C GLY A 32 -8.01 20.30 6.68
N ASP A 33 -8.97 20.45 7.60
CA ASP A 33 -8.71 20.43 9.04
C ASP A 33 -8.09 19.11 9.51
N VAL A 34 -8.41 18.01 8.85
CA VAL A 34 -7.96 16.67 9.25
C VAL A 34 -6.66 16.26 8.54
N PHE A 35 -6.53 16.53 7.23
CA PHE A 35 -5.50 15.93 6.40
C PHE A 35 -4.50 16.92 5.79
N HIS A 36 -4.75 18.24 5.79
CA HIS A 36 -3.84 19.17 5.13
C HIS A 36 -2.42 19.12 5.71
N GLN A 37 -2.29 19.11 7.04
CA GLN A 37 -1.01 18.95 7.71
C GLN A 37 -0.33 17.62 7.35
N ASN A 38 -1.09 16.52 7.36
CA ASN A 38 -0.57 15.22 6.99
C ASN A 38 -0.06 15.20 5.54
N GLU A 39 -0.78 15.79 4.59
CA GLU A 39 -0.35 15.85 3.18
C GLU A 39 0.94 16.65 3.01
N VAL A 40 1.07 17.79 3.71
CA VAL A 40 2.30 18.59 3.71
C VAL A 40 3.47 17.79 4.28
N GLU A 41 3.32 17.23 5.47
CA GLU A 41 4.39 16.50 6.15
C GLU A 41 4.80 15.21 5.41
N GLN A 42 3.83 14.44 4.92
CA GLN A 42 4.11 13.22 4.16
C GLN A 42 4.77 13.54 2.83
N SER A 43 4.34 14.59 2.12
CA SER A 43 4.99 15.01 0.87
C SER A 43 6.43 15.42 1.13
N THR A 44 6.67 16.26 2.14
CA THR A 44 8.02 16.67 2.54
C THR A 44 8.89 15.46 2.89
N TYR A 45 8.39 14.52 3.69
CA TYR A 45 9.13 13.29 3.99
C TYR A 45 9.43 12.47 2.72
N ASN A 46 8.41 12.18 1.91
CA ASN A 46 8.51 11.32 0.73
C ASN A 46 9.46 11.90 -0.34
N PHE A 47 9.45 13.22 -0.53
CA PHE A 47 10.23 13.88 -1.58
C PHE A 47 11.60 14.36 -1.13
N GLU A 48 11.82 14.61 0.16
CA GLU A 48 13.06 15.26 0.63
C GLU A 48 13.83 14.41 1.64
N TYR A 49 13.15 13.83 2.64
CA TYR A 49 13.81 13.28 3.83
C TYR A 49 13.85 11.76 3.93
N ALA A 50 13.05 11.03 3.15
CA ALA A 50 13.06 9.57 3.16
C ALA A 50 14.47 9.04 2.85
N ASN A 51 15.01 8.23 3.76
CA ASN A 51 16.38 7.73 3.66
C ASN A 51 16.46 6.62 2.60
N VAL A 52 17.05 6.97 1.46
CA VAL A 52 17.16 6.11 0.27
C VAL A 52 17.89 4.80 0.58
N ASP A 53 19.03 4.85 1.28
CA ASP A 53 19.81 3.65 1.60
C ASP A 53 19.03 2.67 2.50
N VAL A 54 18.30 3.21 3.48
CA VAL A 54 17.42 2.41 4.34
C VAL A 54 16.27 1.81 3.53
N MET A 55 15.68 2.55 2.59
CA MET A 55 14.58 2.03 1.78
C MET A 55 15.02 0.92 0.83
N PHE A 56 16.20 1.01 0.22
CA PHE A 56 16.78 -0.09 -0.55
C PHE A 56 16.98 -1.34 0.32
N ARG A 57 17.59 -1.17 1.49
CA ARG A 57 17.82 -2.28 2.43
C ARG A 57 16.51 -2.89 2.92
N THR A 58 15.51 -2.05 3.21
CA THR A 58 14.17 -2.48 3.63
C THR A 58 13.50 -3.32 2.55
N PHE A 59 13.62 -2.91 1.28
CA PHE A 59 13.08 -3.68 0.16
C PHE A 59 13.69 -5.08 0.12
N ASP A 60 15.03 -5.17 0.17
CA ASP A 60 15.75 -6.44 0.07
C ASP A 60 15.49 -7.35 1.29
N GLU A 61 15.40 -6.77 2.49
CA GLU A 61 15.04 -7.48 3.72
C GLU A 61 13.61 -8.03 3.65
N CYS A 62 12.65 -7.25 3.16
CA CYS A 62 11.27 -7.68 2.96
C CYS A 62 11.16 -8.79 1.89
N GLU A 63 11.90 -8.68 0.79
CA GLU A 63 11.94 -9.72 -0.25
C GLU A 63 12.46 -11.04 0.32
N THR A 64 13.58 -11.00 1.05
CA THR A 64 14.19 -12.18 1.69
C THR A 64 13.24 -12.81 2.71
N ALA A 65 12.64 -11.99 3.58
CA ALA A 65 11.68 -12.46 4.59
C ALA A 65 10.43 -13.08 3.94
N CYS A 66 9.92 -12.48 2.87
CA CYS A 66 8.78 -12.99 2.12
C CYS A 66 9.05 -14.39 1.57
N GLN A 67 10.21 -14.60 0.93
CA GLN A 67 10.61 -15.90 0.38
C GLN A 67 10.73 -16.96 1.48
N MET A 68 11.41 -16.64 2.57
CA MET A 68 11.52 -17.54 3.72
C MET A 68 10.14 -17.92 4.29
N LEU A 69 9.23 -16.96 4.43
CA LEU A 69 7.87 -17.22 4.94
C LEU A 69 7.03 -18.09 3.98
N ILE A 70 7.21 -17.92 2.68
CA ILE A 70 6.59 -18.79 1.66
C ILE A 70 7.09 -20.23 1.82
N GLU A 71 8.40 -20.45 1.99
CA GLU A 71 8.98 -21.77 2.23
C GLU A 71 8.47 -22.43 3.52
N LYS A 72 8.07 -21.63 4.51
CA LYS A 72 7.46 -22.09 5.76
C LYS A 72 5.94 -22.29 5.67
N ASN A 73 5.33 -22.14 4.49
CA ASN A 73 3.88 -22.18 4.28
C ASN A 73 3.12 -21.16 5.13
N LEU A 74 3.68 -19.95 5.29
CA LEU A 74 3.07 -18.83 6.03
C LEU A 74 2.69 -17.68 5.07
N PRO A 75 1.64 -17.86 4.22
CA PRO A 75 1.32 -16.92 3.15
C PRO A 75 0.80 -15.57 3.64
N LEU A 76 0.07 -15.52 4.77
CA LEU A 76 -0.47 -14.25 5.27
C LEU A 76 0.65 -13.31 5.78
N PRO A 77 1.59 -13.75 6.63
CA PRO A 77 2.76 -12.93 6.96
C PRO A 77 3.64 -12.60 5.75
N ALA A 78 3.78 -13.53 4.80
CA ALA A 78 4.53 -13.27 3.57
C ALA A 78 3.89 -12.11 2.76
N TYR A 79 2.56 -12.04 2.69
CA TYR A 79 1.86 -10.95 2.03
C TYR A 79 2.16 -9.59 2.66
N GLU A 80 2.25 -9.50 3.99
CA GLU A 80 2.63 -8.26 4.67
C GLU A 80 4.01 -7.76 4.24
N GLN A 81 4.96 -8.67 4.00
CA GLN A 81 6.29 -8.31 3.50
C GLN A 81 6.24 -7.78 2.06
N VAL A 82 5.35 -8.32 1.21
CA VAL A 82 5.12 -7.77 -0.14
C VAL A 82 4.61 -6.33 -0.06
N MET A 83 3.69 -6.05 0.86
CA MET A 83 3.15 -4.69 1.06
C MET A 83 4.24 -3.73 1.54
N LYS A 84 5.10 -4.16 2.47
CA LYS A 84 6.24 -3.37 2.95
C LYS A 84 7.26 -3.10 1.84
N ALA A 85 7.62 -4.12 1.05
CA ALA A 85 8.51 -3.97 -0.10
C ALA A 85 7.93 -2.99 -1.14
N SER A 86 6.64 -3.11 -1.45
CA SER A 86 5.93 -2.20 -2.35
C SER A 86 5.96 -0.75 -1.85
N HIS A 87 5.74 -0.55 -0.54
CA HIS A 87 5.81 0.77 0.06
C HIS A 87 7.23 1.37 0.03
N ALA A 88 8.25 0.60 0.40
CA ALA A 88 9.64 1.02 0.30
C ALA A 88 10.02 1.40 -1.15
N PHE A 89 9.57 0.62 -2.13
CA PHE A 89 9.72 0.95 -3.55
C PHE A 89 9.05 2.29 -3.93
N ASN A 90 7.82 2.55 -3.46
CA ASN A 90 7.14 3.81 -3.75
C ASN A 90 7.90 5.02 -3.18
N LEU A 91 8.51 4.88 -1.99
CA LEU A 91 9.35 5.93 -1.41
C LEU A 91 10.63 6.14 -2.22
N LEU A 92 11.26 5.08 -2.72
CA LEU A 92 12.40 5.17 -3.63
C LEU A 92 12.04 5.87 -4.95
N ASP A 93 10.86 5.56 -5.52
CA ASP A 93 10.34 6.20 -6.74
C ASP A 93 10.07 7.69 -6.51
N ALA A 94 9.46 8.04 -5.38
CA ALA A 94 9.19 9.44 -4.98
C ALA A 94 10.47 10.25 -4.73
N ARG A 95 11.51 9.64 -4.15
CA ARG A 95 12.84 10.26 -3.99
C ARG A 95 13.63 10.36 -5.30
N HIS A 96 13.08 9.89 -6.42
CA HIS A 96 13.77 9.78 -7.70
C HIS A 96 15.10 9.01 -7.60
N ALA A 97 15.18 8.06 -6.67
CA ALA A 97 16.38 7.27 -6.39
C ALA A 97 16.57 6.09 -7.35
N ILE A 98 15.57 5.81 -8.20
CA ILE A 98 15.57 4.72 -9.16
C ILE A 98 15.37 5.25 -10.58
N SER A 99 16.16 4.75 -11.52
CA SER A 99 15.98 5.01 -12.95
C SER A 99 14.74 4.29 -13.51
N VAL A 100 14.29 4.67 -14.71
CA VAL A 100 13.16 4.03 -15.40
C VAL A 100 13.37 2.51 -15.56
N THR A 101 14.59 2.09 -15.89
CA THR A 101 14.94 0.67 -16.04
C THR A 101 14.90 -0.06 -14.70
N GLU A 102 15.42 0.56 -13.64
CA GLU A 102 15.36 -0.02 -12.28
C GLU A 102 13.92 -0.13 -11.79
N ARG A 103 13.09 0.89 -12.07
CA ARG A 103 11.67 0.88 -11.72
C ARG A 103 10.95 -0.35 -12.28
N GLN A 104 11.18 -0.68 -13.55
CA GLN A 104 10.63 -1.90 -14.16
C GLN A 104 11.11 -3.18 -13.44
N ARG A 105 12.39 -3.23 -13.06
CA ARG A 105 12.96 -4.36 -12.32
C ARG A 105 12.31 -4.53 -10.93
N TYR A 106 12.14 -3.44 -10.18
CA TYR A 106 11.47 -3.48 -8.87
C TYR A 106 10.01 -3.91 -8.98
N ILE A 107 9.26 -3.39 -9.97
CA ILE A 107 7.88 -3.81 -10.24
C ILE A 107 7.80 -5.33 -10.49
N LEU A 108 8.74 -5.87 -11.28
CA LEU A 108 8.77 -7.31 -11.56
C LEU A 108 9.09 -8.14 -10.31
N ARG A 109 9.99 -7.67 -9.44
CA ARG A 109 10.30 -8.31 -8.15
C ARG A 109 9.06 -8.37 -7.25
N VAL A 110 8.39 -7.24 -7.02
CA VAL A 110 7.14 -7.18 -6.21
C VAL A 110 6.07 -8.09 -6.79
N ARG A 111 5.88 -8.07 -8.11
CA ARG A 111 4.92 -8.96 -8.80
C ARG A 111 5.24 -10.44 -8.60
N THR A 112 6.52 -10.81 -8.64
CA THR A 112 6.97 -12.19 -8.46
C THR A 112 6.64 -12.68 -7.04
N LEU A 113 6.93 -11.85 -6.02
CA LEU A 113 6.58 -12.15 -4.64
C LEU A 113 5.06 -12.29 -4.46
N ALA A 114 4.28 -11.32 -4.95
CA ALA A 114 2.82 -11.35 -4.85
C ALA A 114 2.22 -12.63 -5.47
N LYS A 115 2.74 -13.05 -6.64
CA LYS A 115 2.30 -14.29 -7.31
C LYS A 115 2.63 -15.53 -6.47
N ALA A 116 3.83 -15.60 -5.90
CA ALA A 116 4.25 -16.72 -5.07
C ALA A 116 3.41 -16.80 -3.78
N VAL A 117 3.14 -15.66 -3.14
CA VAL A 117 2.25 -15.56 -1.98
C VAL A 117 0.83 -16.02 -2.32
N ALA A 118 0.28 -15.58 -3.46
CA ALA A 118 -1.06 -15.99 -3.90
C ALA A 118 -1.14 -17.51 -4.11
N GLN A 119 -0.12 -18.12 -4.72
CA GLN A 119 -0.05 -19.57 -4.90
C GLN A 119 0.06 -20.31 -3.56
N ALA A 120 0.94 -19.84 -2.65
CA ALA A 120 1.08 -20.43 -1.32
C ALA A 120 -0.23 -20.32 -0.51
N TYR A 121 -0.93 -19.19 -0.63
CA TYR A 121 -2.26 -19.03 -0.03
C TYR A 121 -3.26 -20.02 -0.61
N TYR A 122 -3.34 -20.13 -1.95
CA TYR A 122 -4.22 -21.10 -2.61
C TYR A 122 -3.98 -22.53 -2.08
N ASN A 123 -2.71 -22.97 -2.06
CA ASN A 123 -2.35 -24.31 -1.59
C ASN A 123 -2.76 -24.52 -0.13
N ALA A 124 -2.49 -23.56 0.75
CA ALA A 124 -2.91 -23.64 2.15
C ALA A 124 -4.44 -23.69 2.31
N ARG A 125 -5.20 -23.02 1.43
CA ARG A 125 -6.66 -23.11 1.41
C ARG A 125 -7.14 -24.45 0.86
N GLU A 126 -6.46 -25.02 -0.12
CA GLU A 126 -6.74 -26.33 -0.70
C GLU A 126 -6.54 -27.46 0.33
N GLU A 127 -5.45 -27.42 1.10
CA GLU A 127 -5.18 -28.34 2.21
C GLU A 127 -6.29 -28.31 3.27
N LEU A 128 -6.89 -27.14 3.49
CA LEU A 128 -8.03 -26.95 4.39
C LEU A 128 -9.38 -27.34 3.75
N GLY A 129 -9.40 -27.79 2.49
CA GLY A 129 -10.62 -28.14 1.76
C GLY A 129 -11.47 -26.93 1.37
N PHE A 130 -10.85 -25.76 1.16
CA PHE A 130 -11.50 -24.49 0.82
C PHE A 130 -12.69 -24.13 1.72
N PRO A 131 -12.50 -23.93 3.04
CA PRO A 131 -13.62 -23.83 3.99
C PRO A 131 -14.51 -22.59 3.84
N LEU A 132 -14.14 -21.65 2.96
CA LEU A 132 -14.96 -20.47 2.62
C LEU A 132 -15.72 -20.62 1.29
N CYS A 133 -15.38 -21.63 0.48
CA CYS A 133 -16.14 -21.97 -0.70
C CYS A 133 -17.33 -22.82 -0.25
N LYS A 134 -18.48 -22.16 -0.02
CA LYS A 134 -19.74 -22.88 0.16
C LYS A 134 -19.96 -23.74 -1.09
N LYS A 135 -20.21 -25.04 -0.92
CA LYS A 135 -20.76 -25.83 -2.03
C LYS A 135 -22.12 -25.22 -2.36
N GLU A 136 -22.32 -24.84 -3.62
CA GLU A 136 -23.67 -24.50 -4.09
C GLU A 136 -24.59 -25.68 -3.75
N GLN A 137 -25.67 -25.40 -3.04
CA GLN A 137 -26.75 -26.35 -2.77
C GLN A 137 -27.68 -26.41 -3.98
#